data_AF-K0NHG5-F1
#
_entry.id   AF-K0NHG5-F1
#
_cell.length_a   1.000
_cell.length_b   1.000
_cell.length_c   1.000
_cell.angle_alpha   90.00
_cell.angle_beta   90.00
_cell.angle_gamma   90.00
#
_symmetry.space_group_name_H-M   'P 1'
#
loop_
_entity.id
_entity.type
_entity.pdbx_description
1 polymer ?
#
loop_
_entity_poly.entity_id
_entity_poly.type
_entity_poly.pdbx_seq_one_letter_code
_entity_poly.pdbx_strand_id
1 'polypeptide(L)' 'MKVTITKQCMGDRNCNDLCPEVFEYDEDQLKSTIKIDDIPKHLEEIVRRAADECGADAIIIEE' A
#
# COMPACT_ATOMS: atom_id res chain seq x y z
N MET A 1 -1.61 -6.37 9.47
CA MET A 1 -2.14 -5.04 9.75
C MET A 1 -1.02 -4.06 9.82
N LYS A 2 0.22 -4.47 10.13
CA LYS A 2 1.38 -3.78 9.55
C LYS A 2 1.46 -4.04 8.05
N VAL A 3 1.69 -2.98 7.28
CA VAL A 3 1.82 -3.05 5.81
C VAL A 3 3.22 -2.61 5.43
N THR A 4 3.82 -3.25 4.43
CA THR A 4 5.12 -2.85 3.90
C THR A 4 5.11 -2.94 2.39
N ILE A 5 5.65 -1.90 1.74
CA ILE A 5 5.84 -1.91 0.29
C ILE A 5 7.27 -2.32 -0.02
N THR A 6 7.40 -3.38 -0.81
CA THR A 6 8.68 -3.94 -1.20
C THR A 6 9.27 -3.23 -2.41
N LYS A 7 10.51 -3.59 -2.75
CA LYS A 7 11.19 -3.07 -3.94
C LYS A 7 10.54 -3.50 -5.25
N GLN A 8 9.63 -4.48 -5.24
CA GLN A 8 8.85 -4.94 -6.39
C GLN A 8 7.84 -3.89 -6.86
N CYS A 9 7.58 -2.83 -6.08
CA CYS A 9 6.64 -1.78 -6.46
C CYS A 9 7.03 -1.15 -7.80
N MET A 10 6.11 -1.23 -8.77
CA MET A 10 6.26 -0.70 -10.13
C MET A 10 5.74 0.73 -10.29
N GLY A 11 5.20 1.31 -9.22
CA GLY A 11 4.66 2.67 -9.23
C GLY A 11 3.29 2.80 -9.91
N ASP A 12 2.47 1.74 -9.90
CA ASP A 12 1.13 1.71 -10.54
C ASP A 12 0.12 2.66 -9.89
N ARG A 13 0.40 3.14 -8.68
CA ARG A 13 -0.44 4.07 -7.89
C ARG A 13 -1.86 3.59 -7.53
N ASN A 14 -2.29 2.40 -7.96
CA ASN A 14 -3.63 1.88 -7.62
C ASN A 14 -3.88 1.84 -6.09
N CYS A 15 -2.88 1.47 -5.29
CA CYS A 15 -3.00 1.49 -3.83
C CYS A 15 -3.23 2.90 -3.26
N ASN A 16 -2.64 3.93 -3.88
CA ASN A 16 -2.84 5.33 -3.51
C ASN A 16 -4.26 5.81 -3.84
N ASP A 17 -4.82 5.36 -4.96
CA ASP A 17 -6.19 5.69 -5.36
C ASP A 17 -7.23 4.98 -4.49
N LEU A 18 -6.95 3.72 -4.09
CA LEU A 18 -7.83 2.93 -3.23
C LEU A 18 -7.85 3.43 -1.79
N CYS A 19 -6.69 3.74 -1.20
CA CYS A 19 -6.57 4.15 0.19
C CYS A 19 -5.46 5.21 0.38
N PRO A 20 -5.72 6.48 0.01
CA PRO A 20 -4.75 7.57 0.16
C PRO A 20 -4.45 7.92 1.62
N GLU A 21 -5.24 7.42 2.57
CA GLU A 21 -4.99 7.56 4.01
C GLU A 21 -3.82 6.69 4.47
N VAL A 22 -3.63 5.52 3.83
CA VAL A 22 -2.59 4.54 4.18
C VAL A 22 -1.40 4.62 3.23
N PHE A 23 -1.67 4.78 1.93
CA PHE A 23 -0.64 4.73 0.90
C PHE A 23 -0.32 6.14 0.39
N GLU A 24 0.96 6.49 0.40
CA GLU A 24 1.50 7.69 -0.22
C GLU A 24 2.36 7.32 -1.44
N TYR A 25 2.56 8.23 -2.37
CA TYR A 25 3.43 7.99 -3.53
C TYR A 25 4.64 8.91 -3.42
N ASP A 26 5.81 8.29 -3.34
CA ASP A 26 7.09 8.97 -3.32
C ASP A 26 7.50 9.28 -4.77
N GLU A 27 7.48 10.57 -5.13
CA GLU A 27 7.84 11.04 -6.46
C GLU A 27 9.35 10.95 -6.75
N ASP A 28 10.20 10.92 -5.72
CA ASP A 28 11.65 10.80 -5.88
C ASP A 28 12.05 9.34 -6.14
N GLN A 29 11.43 8.40 -5.41
CA GLN A 29 11.69 6.97 -5.55
C GLN A 29 10.82 6.28 -6.62
N LEU A 30 9.81 7.00 -7.12
CA LEU A 30 8.79 6.50 -8.05
C LEU A 30 8.08 5.25 -7.52
N LYS A 31 7.79 5.22 -6.22
CA LYS A 31 7.22 4.08 -5.51
C LYS A 31 6.19 4.50 -4.50
N SER A 32 5.22 3.63 -4.27
CA SER A 32 4.28 3.81 -3.17
C SER A 32 4.97 3.53 -1.83
N THR A 33 4.62 4.29 -0.80
CA THR A 33 5.09 4.19 0.58
C THR A 33 3.90 4.14 1.54
N ILE A 34 4.15 3.79 2.80
CA ILE A 34 3.12 3.73 3.85
C ILE A 34 3.17 5.01 4.67
N LYS A 35 2.01 5.64 4.83
CA LYS A 35 1.82 6.89 5.59
C LYS A 35 1.56 6.65 7.07
N ILE A 36 0.87 5.54 7.39
CA ILE A 36 0.55 5.14 8.76
C ILE A 36 0.85 3.65 8.96
N ASP A 37 1.60 3.32 10.01
CA ASP A 37 1.97 1.93 10.32
C ASP A 37 0.82 1.14 10.97
N ASP A 38 -0.01 1.81 11.78
CA ASP A 38 -1.14 1.20 12.49
C ASP A 38 -2.43 1.42 11.70
N ILE A 39 -2.87 0.39 10.98
CA ILE A 39 -4.01 0.46 10.07
C ILE A 39 -5.31 0.37 10.88
N PRO A 40 -6.18 1.39 10.84
CA PRO A 40 -7.48 1.34 11.49
C PRO A 40 -8.34 0.19 10.95
N LYS A 41 -9.16 -0.42 11.82
CA LYS A 41 -10.07 -1.53 11.47
C LYS A 41 -10.94 -1.30 10.23
N HIS A 42 -11.36 -0.06 9.99
CA HIS A 42 -12.21 0.29 8.86
C HIS A 42 -11.46 0.39 7.52
N LEU A 43 -10.13 0.50 7.55
CA LEU A 43 -9.28 0.53 6.36
C LEU A 43 -8.64 -0.83 6.07
N GLU A 44 -8.68 -1.79 6.99
CA GLU A 44 -8.08 -3.12 6.82
C GLU A 44 -8.54 -3.83 5.55
N GLU A 45 -9.85 -3.78 5.27
CA GLU A 45 -10.42 -4.41 4.07
C GLU A 45 -9.93 -3.72 2.79
N ILE A 46 -9.83 -2.39 2.81
CA ILE A 46 -9.34 -1.61 1.66
C ILE A 46 -7.85 -1.89 1.42
N VAL A 47 -7.06 -2.00 2.48
CA VAL A 47 -5.63 -2.32 2.42
C VAL A 47 -5.40 -3.74 1.88
N ARG A 48 -6.20 -4.72 2.33
CA ARG A 48 -6.14 -6.09 1.80
C ARG A 48 -6.48 -6.12 0.31
N ARG A 49 -7.54 -5.41 -0.08
CA ARG A 49 -7.91 -5.26 -1.50
C ARG A 49 -6.81 -4.58 -2.31
N ALA A 50 -6.15 -3.56 -1.78
CA ALA A 50 -5.02 -2.91 -2.45
C ALA A 50 -3.84 -3.86 -2.67
N ALA A 51 -3.57 -4.76 -1.72
CA ALA A 51 -2.57 -5.81 -1.87
C ALA A 51 -2.97 -6.84 -2.93
N ASP A 52 -4.22 -7.32 -2.92
CA ASP A 52 -4.74 -8.28 -3.91
C ASP A 52 -4.78 -7.71 -5.34
N GLU A 53 -5.03 -6.41 -5.48
CA GLU A 53 -5.03 -5.72 -6.78
C GLU A 53 -3.64 -5.24 -7.22
N CYS A 54 -2.59 -5.46 -6.40
CA CYS A 54 -1.24 -5.07 -6.76
C CYS A 54 -0.65 -6.06 -7.79
N GLY A 55 -0.58 -5.66 -9.05
CA GLY A 55 -0.06 -6.52 -10.12
C GLY A 55 1.40 -6.96 -9.98
N ALA A 56 2.15 -6.35 -9.06
CA ALA A 56 3.53 -6.68 -8.75
C ALA A 56 3.70 -7.43 -7.40
N ASP A 57 2.61 -7.78 -6.71
CA ASP A 57 2.61 -8.39 -5.37
C ASP A 57 3.53 -7.64 -4.39
N ALA A 58 3.58 -6.31 -4.52
CA ALA A 58 4.57 -5.48 -3.83
C ALA A 58 4.16 -5.12 -2.40
N ILE A 59 2.91 -5.37 -2.02
CA ILE A 59 2.32 -4.99 -0.74
C ILE A 59 2.27 -6.22 0.15
N ILE A 60 3.06 -6.22 1.22
CA ILE A 60 3.09 -7.30 2.23
C ILE A 60 2.31 -6.86 3.45
N ILE A 61 1.45 -7.73 3.97
CA ILE A 61 0.65 -7.50 5.17
C ILE A 61 1.06 -8.53 6.24
N GLU A 62 1.55 -8.05 7.38
CA GLU A 62 1.90 -8.87 8.56
C GLU A 62 1.13 -8.34 9.78
N GLU A 63 0.49 -9.24 10.54
CA GLU A 63 -0.30 -9.00 11.78
C GLU A 63 -1.20 -7.78 11.81
#